data_AF-A0A7S2UJ80-F1
#
_entry.id   AF-A0A7S2UJ80-F1
#
_cell.length_a   1.000
_cell.length_b   1.000
_cell.length_c   1.000
_cell.angle_alpha   90.00
_cell.angle_beta   90.00
_cell.angle_gamma   90.00
#
_symmetry.space_group_name_H-M   'P 1'
#
loop_
_entity.id
_entity.type
_entity.pdbx_description
1 polymer ?
#
loop_
_entity_poly.entity_id
_entity_poly.type
_entity_poly.pdbx_seq_one_letter_code
_entity_poly.pdbx_strand_id
1 'polypeptide(L)'
;YVEQEVEADNTSAVDAVLKADKKRWDLLEEEETLTKQVDNGSDDEGIVTRLQVIYDELQAMGAEASESKARRILFGLGFDVEMQSKPTKMFSGGWRMRVSLARALFIE
;
A
#
# COMPACT_ATOMS: atom_id res chain seq x y z
N TYR A 1 17.67 11.94 -7.50
CA TYR A 1 17.99 10.62 -6.92
C TYR A 1 17.50 9.62 -7.94
N VAL A 2 18.34 8.73 -8.47
CA VAL A 2 17.89 7.73 -9.46
C VAL A 2 16.84 6.87 -8.78
N GLU A 3 15.60 6.89 -9.27
CA GLU A 3 14.56 5.98 -8.79
C GLU A 3 15.06 4.56 -9.02
N GLN A 4 15.41 3.86 -7.94
CA GLN A 4 15.78 2.46 -8.03
C GLN A 4 14.54 1.67 -8.47
N GLU A 5 14.76 0.67 -9.32
CA GLU A 5 13.72 -0.29 -9.68
C GLU A 5 13.12 -0.88 -8.40
N VAL A 6 11.81 -1.15 -8.42
CA VAL A 6 11.21 -1.95 -7.34
C VAL A 6 11.90 -3.30 -7.26
N GLU A 7 12.07 -3.78 -6.03
CA GLU A 7 12.69 -5.08 -5.79
C GLU A 7 11.88 -6.20 -6.44
N ALA A 8 12.60 -7.23 -6.88
CA ALA A 8 12.03 -8.41 -7.49
C ALA A 8 11.61 -9.41 -6.40
N ASP A 9 10.40 -9.28 -5.90
CA ASP A 9 9.88 -10.07 -4.78
C ASP A 9 8.50 -10.68 -5.08
N ASN A 10 7.85 -11.20 -4.04
CA ASN A 10 6.50 -11.76 -4.13
C ASN A 10 5.39 -10.71 -4.04
N THR A 11 5.71 -9.43 -3.84
CA THR A 11 4.72 -8.36 -3.77
C THR A 11 4.08 -8.16 -5.15
N SER A 12 2.76 -8.02 -5.22
CA SER A 12 2.09 -7.75 -6.49
C SER A 12 2.41 -6.33 -7.01
N ALA A 13 2.23 -6.07 -8.31
CA ALA A 13 2.42 -4.72 -8.84
C ALA A 13 1.51 -3.68 -8.16
N VAL A 14 0.25 -4.03 -7.85
CA VAL A 14 -0.67 -3.14 -7.13
C VAL A 14 -0.21 -2.89 -5.70
N ASP A 15 0.22 -3.93 -4.98
CA ASP A 15 0.70 -3.79 -3.60
C ASP A 15 2.00 -2.99 -3.53
N ALA A 16 2.89 -3.16 -4.53
CA ALA A 16 4.12 -2.40 -4.63
C ALA A 16 3.85 -0.88 -4.77
N VAL A 17 2.77 -0.51 -5.47
CA VAL A 17 2.29 0.88 -5.56
C VAL A 17 1.68 1.35 -4.25
N LEU A 18 0.82 0.54 -3.63
CA LEU A 18 0.19 0.88 -2.35
C LEU A 18 1.20 1.07 -1.22
N LYS A 19 2.26 0.25 -1.19
CA LYS A 19 3.38 0.36 -0.24
C LYS A 19 4.24 1.61 -0.43
N ALA A 20 4.02 2.38 -1.50
CA ALA A 20 4.71 3.66 -1.70
C ALA A 20 4.24 4.70 -0.66
N ASP A 21 2.97 4.66 -0.27
CA ASP A 21 2.45 5.45 0.83
C ASP A 21 2.80 4.80 2.17
N LYS A 22 4.03 5.09 2.62
CA LYS A 22 4.57 4.57 3.88
C LYS A 22 3.70 4.94 5.08
N LYS A 23 3.16 6.16 5.13
CA LYS A 23 2.33 6.59 6.24
C LYS A 23 1.07 5.71 6.34
N ARG A 24 0.40 5.47 5.22
CA ARG A 24 -0.77 4.57 5.20
C ARG A 24 -0.37 3.14 5.59
N TRP A 25 0.77 2.65 5.12
CA TRP A 25 1.25 1.31 5.45
C TRP A 25 1.50 1.17 6.96
N ASP A 26 2.21 2.13 7.56
CA ASP A 26 2.53 2.13 8.99
C ASP A 26 1.25 2.18 9.84
N LEU A 27 0.26 2.99 9.44
CA LEU A 27 -1.04 3.05 10.11
C LEU A 27 -1.82 1.73 10.04
N LEU A 28 -1.79 1.04 8.90
CA LEU A 28 -2.46 -0.26 8.75
C LEU A 28 -1.77 -1.37 9.58
N GLU A 29 -0.44 -1.35 9.66
CA GLU A 29 0.31 -2.30 10.51
C GLU A 29 0.05 -2.04 12.00
N GLU A 30 -0.03 -0.77 12.39
CA GLU A 30 -0.39 -0.38 13.75
C GLU A 30 -1.83 -0.78 14.09
N GLU A 31 -2.78 -0.53 13.18
CA GLU A 31 -4.19 -0.96 13.32
C GLU A 31 -4.30 -2.47 13.52
N GLU A 32 -3.64 -3.27 12.67
CA GLU A 32 -3.63 -4.73 12.79
C GLU A 32 -3.06 -5.19 14.15
N THR A 33 -1.99 -4.55 14.61
CA THR A 33 -1.34 -4.88 15.88
C THR A 33 -2.20 -4.53 17.09
N LEU A 34 -2.87 -3.38 17.06
CA LEU A 34 -3.75 -2.94 18.14
C LEU A 34 -5.05 -3.76 18.18
N THR A 35 -5.65 -4.04 17.03
CA THR A 35 -6.84 -4.91 16.92
C THR A 35 -6.57 -6.30 17.50
N LYS A 36 -5.41 -6.89 17.19
CA LYS A 36 -5.01 -8.17 17.80
C LYS A 36 -4.86 -8.11 19.32
N GLN A 37 -4.42 -6.99 19.89
CA GLN A 37 -4.33 -6.85 21.34
C GLN A 37 -5.72 -6.80 21.98
N VAL A 38 -6.65 -6.06 21.39
CA VAL A 38 -8.06 -6.02 21.82
C VAL A 38 -8.69 -7.41 21.73
N ASP A 39 -8.51 -8.11 20.61
CA ASP A 39 -9.03 -9.48 20.41
C ASP A 39 -8.45 -10.48 21.42
N ASN A 40 -7.20 -10.26 21.88
CA ASN A 40 -6.55 -11.05 22.92
C ASN A 40 -6.98 -10.66 24.35
N GLY A 41 -7.94 -9.74 24.50
CA GLY A 41 -8.54 -9.37 25.78
C GLY A 41 -7.86 -8.20 26.50
N SER A 42 -7.09 -7.36 25.79
CA SER A 42 -6.60 -6.10 26.34
C SER A 42 -7.73 -5.06 26.41
N ASP A 43 -8.11 -4.63 27.61
CA ASP A 43 -9.13 -3.62 27.89
C ASP A 43 -8.54 -2.20 28.13
N ASP A 44 -7.41 -1.90 27.49
CA ASP A 44 -6.76 -0.60 27.63
C ASP A 44 -7.52 0.47 26.81
N GLU A 45 -8.11 1.44 27.52
CA GLU A 45 -8.87 2.56 26.93
C GLU A 45 -8.01 3.43 25.98
N GLY A 46 -6.68 3.44 26.20
CA GLY A 46 -5.70 4.05 25.33
C GLY A 46 -5.56 3.34 23.97
N ILE A 47 -5.68 2.00 23.93
CA ILE A 47 -5.66 1.24 22.67
C ILE A 47 -6.89 1.57 21.84
N VAL A 48 -8.07 1.60 22.45
CA VAL A 48 -9.33 1.94 21.77
C VAL A 48 -9.26 3.37 21.22
N THR A 49 -8.76 4.32 22.02
CA THR A 49 -8.57 5.71 21.58
C THR A 49 -7.58 5.80 20.40
N ARG A 50 -6.48 5.04 20.45
CA ARG A 50 -5.49 5.03 19.37
C ARG A 50 -6.06 4.44 18.08
N LEU A 51 -6.83 3.35 18.16
CA LEU A 51 -7.54 2.76 17.02
C LEU A 51 -8.48 3.77 16.36
N GLN A 52 -9.26 4.53 17.14
CA GLN A 52 -10.14 5.57 16.59
C GLN A 52 -9.37 6.64 15.83
N VAL A 53 -8.26 7.12 16.38
CA VAL A 53 -7.40 8.10 15.70
C VAL A 53 -6.84 7.53 14.40
N ILE A 54 -6.40 6.27 14.39
CA ILE A 54 -5.89 5.62 13.18
C ILE A 54 -6.99 5.51 12.11
N TYR A 55 -8.21 5.12 12.48
CA TYR A 55 -9.33 5.09 11.53
C TYR A 55 -9.63 6.46 10.93
N ASP A 56 -9.65 7.51 11.75
CA ASP A 56 -9.87 8.88 11.27
C ASP A 56 -8.75 9.33 10.31
N GLU A 57 -7.49 9.01 10.62
CA GLU A 57 -6.34 9.30 9.75
C GLU A 57 -6.43 8.53 8.41
N LEU A 58 -6.72 7.23 8.45
CA LEU A 58 -6.87 6.40 7.24
C LEU A 58 -8.04 6.88 6.36
N GLN A 59 -9.15 7.28 6.97
CA GLN A 59 -10.29 7.85 6.27
C GLN A 59 -9.93 9.18 5.62
N ALA A 60 -9.26 10.09 6.35
CA ALA A 60 -8.80 11.37 5.82
C ALA A 60 -7.81 11.22 4.66
N MET A 61 -7.01 10.14 4.67
CA MET A 61 -6.10 9.78 3.57
C MET A 61 -6.80 9.10 2.38
N GLY A 62 -8.10 8.78 2.49
CA GLY A 62 -8.84 8.08 1.45
C GLY A 62 -8.34 6.64 1.22
N ALA A 63 -7.95 5.95 2.31
CA ALA A 63 -7.36 4.62 2.25
C ALA A 63 -8.25 3.56 1.58
N GLU A 64 -9.57 3.72 1.57
CA GLU A 64 -10.50 2.84 0.85
C GLU A 64 -10.41 3.02 -0.69
N ALA A 65 -10.15 4.25 -1.15
CA ALA A 65 -10.02 4.58 -2.56
C ALA A 65 -8.62 4.30 -3.13
N SER A 66 -7.65 4.00 -2.26
CA SER A 66 -6.23 3.91 -2.62
C SER A 66 -5.95 2.77 -3.61
N GLU A 67 -6.58 1.61 -3.45
CA GLU A 67 -6.41 0.48 -4.37
C GLU A 67 -6.93 0.83 -5.77
N SER A 68 -8.10 1.47 -5.83
CA SER A 68 -8.66 1.95 -7.10
C SER A 68 -7.75 2.99 -7.77
N LYS A 69 -7.15 3.92 -7.00
CA LYS A 69 -6.15 4.88 -7.50
C LYS A 69 -4.93 4.14 -8.06
N ALA A 70 -4.35 3.20 -7.31
CA ALA A 70 -3.18 2.42 -7.71
C ALA A 70 -3.42 1.63 -9.00
N ARG A 71 -4.54 0.91 -9.09
CA ARG A 71 -4.95 0.15 -10.28
C ARG A 71 -5.12 1.05 -11.51
N ARG A 72 -5.74 2.23 -11.33
CA ARG A 72 -5.92 3.20 -12.42
C ARG A 72 -4.59 3.75 -12.94
N ILE A 73 -3.64 4.05 -12.05
CA ILE A 73 -2.29 4.50 -12.43
C ILE A 73 -1.57 3.39 -13.21
N LEU A 74 -1.58 2.16 -12.69
CA LEU A 74 -0.95 1.01 -13.35
C LEU A 74 -1.56 0.74 -14.72
N PHE A 75 -2.89 0.81 -14.85
CA PHE A 75 -3.56 0.68 -16.15
C PHE A 75 -3.11 1.75 -17.14
N GLY A 76 -2.98 3.01 -16.71
CA GLY A 76 -2.46 4.11 -17.53
C GLY A 76 -1.01 3.91 -18.00
N LEU A 77 -0.23 3.11 -17.27
CA LEU A 77 1.16 2.74 -17.60
C LEU A 77 1.25 1.41 -18.39
N GLY A 78 0.11 0.83 -18.75
CA GLY A 78 -0.01 -0.34 -19.61
C GLY A 78 -0.06 -1.69 -18.89
N PHE A 79 -0.28 -1.72 -17.57
CA PHE A 79 -0.51 -2.98 -16.84
C PHE A 79 -1.97 -3.41 -16.98
N ASP A 80 -2.21 -4.55 -17.61
CA ASP A 80 -3.54 -5.17 -17.61
C ASP A 80 -3.93 -5.70 -16.20
N VAL A 81 -5.17 -6.16 -16.06
CA VAL A 81 -5.71 -6.62 -14.78
C VAL A 81 -4.92 -7.80 -14.21
N GLU A 82 -4.49 -8.75 -15.05
CA GLU A 82 -3.74 -9.91 -14.60
C GLU A 82 -2.32 -9.52 -14.15
N MET A 83 -1.68 -8.60 -14.88
CA MET A 83 -0.37 -8.06 -14.54
C MET A 83 -0.40 -7.29 -13.22
N GLN A 84 -1.46 -6.52 -12.93
CA GLN A 84 -1.55 -5.78 -11.68
C GLN A 84 -1.47 -6.70 -10.44
N SER A 85 -1.98 -7.92 -10.55
CA SER A 85 -1.94 -8.93 -9.49
C SER A 85 -0.70 -9.84 -9.54
N LYS A 86 0.16 -9.74 -10.56
CA LYS A 86 1.38 -10.56 -10.66
C LYS A 86 2.49 -10.05 -9.75
N PRO A 87 3.28 -10.96 -9.15
CA PRO A 87 4.47 -10.61 -8.38
C PRO A 87 5.50 -9.79 -9.19
N THR A 88 6.14 -8.82 -8.55
CA THR A 88 7.17 -7.96 -9.17
C THR A 88 8.35 -8.75 -9.74
N LYS A 89 8.72 -9.89 -9.12
CA LYS A 89 9.77 -10.79 -9.63
C LYS A 89 9.49 -11.40 -11.00
N MET A 90 8.22 -11.39 -11.46
CA MET A 90 7.83 -11.89 -12.77
C MET A 90 7.99 -10.85 -13.89
N PHE A 91 8.31 -9.61 -13.55
CA PHE A 91 8.51 -8.52 -14.51
C PHE A 91 9.98 -8.36 -14.88
N SER A 92 10.22 -7.95 -16.13
CA SER A 92 11.53 -7.47 -16.55
C SER A 92 11.87 -6.12 -15.90
N GLY A 93 13.15 -5.73 -15.90
CA GLY A 93 13.57 -4.47 -15.29
C GLY A 93 12.84 -3.23 -15.84
N GLY A 94 12.54 -3.19 -17.14
CA GLY A 94 11.75 -2.11 -17.75
C GLY A 94 10.33 -2.01 -17.20
N TRP A 95 9.67 -3.15 -16.93
CA TRP A 95 8.36 -3.17 -16.28
C TRP A 95 8.45 -2.79 -14.80
N ARG A 96 9.52 -3.20 -14.09
CA ARG A 96 9.76 -2.75 -12.71
C ARG A 96 10.01 -1.24 -12.62
N MET A 97 10.73 -0.64 -13.57
CA MET A 97 10.83 0.83 -13.65
C MET A 97 9.47 1.50 -13.84
N ARG A 98 8.56 0.91 -14.63
CA ARG A 98 7.18 1.44 -14.74
C ARG A 98 6.41 1.33 -13.42
N VAL A 99 6.61 0.28 -12.64
CA VAL A 99 6.04 0.21 -11.29
C VAL A 99 6.66 1.28 -10.37
N SER A 100 7.97 1.56 -10.46
CA SER A 100 8.58 2.68 -9.72
C SER A 100 7.93 4.02 -10.07
N LEU A 101 7.70 4.28 -11.36
CA LEU A 101 6.98 5.48 -11.80
C LEU A 101 5.53 5.51 -11.25
N ALA A 102 4.83 4.36 -11.25
CA ALA A 102 3.50 4.25 -10.67
C ALA A 102 3.48 4.60 -9.17
N ARG A 103 4.53 4.20 -8.43
CA ARG A 103 4.72 4.54 -7.01
C ARG A 103 4.87 6.05 -6.82
N ALA A 104 5.67 6.71 -7.66
CA ALA A 104 5.85 8.16 -7.60
C ALA A 104 4.53 8.91 -7.85
N LEU A 105 3.81 8.54 -8.91
CA LEU A 105 2.50 9.14 -9.26
C LEU A 105 1.40 8.88 -8.23
N PHE A 106 1.56 7.82 -7.42
CA PHE A 106 0.60 7.49 -6.38
C PHE A 106 0.73 8.38 -5.15
N ILE A 107 1.95 8.82 -4.83
CA ILE A 107 2.26 9.70 -3.69
C ILE A 107 2.01 11.19 -4.04
N GLU A 108 1.99 11.55 -5.33
CA GLU A 108 1.54 12.86 -5.82
C GLU A 108 0.02 13.08 -5.57
#